data_AF-A0A4U0NVS5-F1
#
_entry.id   AF-A0A4U0NVS5-F1
#
_cell.length_a   1.000
_cell.length_b   1.000
_cell.length_c   1.000
_cell.angle_alpha   90.00
_cell.angle_beta   90.00
_cell.angle_gamma   90.00
#
_symmetry.space_group_name_H-M   'P 1'
#
loop_
_entity.id
_entity.type
_entity.pdbx_description
1 polymer ?
#
loop_
_entity_poly.entity_id
_entity_poly.type
_entity_poly.pdbx_seq_one_letter_code
_entity_poly.pdbx_strand_id
1 'polypeptide(L)'
;MNESVSYAYAVAWDDDGSLEEALSGLLGVADAPVHLVRAGASGDVVVAVSPVPERDFEEGALRAHLEDLDWLELVARAHHRVIEALATRTTVLPLRLATVYLDDERVRLMLEARWEAFADRLSRLAAHVEWGVKIYVEAPAAAETPAQPSADPDVSPGRAYLSRRKAQRHAREDAYRDAEQAARRVADAARDYAVDRLQHRPQQGELAHGPGENVINDAYLVPQQHAESFRTEILRAAEGLTGVHVEVTGPWAPYSFATPAETEPARGAAP
;
A
#
# COMPACT_ATOMS: atom_id res chain seq x y z
N MET A 1 -28.49 17.55 -15.66
CA MET A 1 -27.84 16.23 -15.66
C MET A 1 -26.61 16.39 -14.81
N ASN A 2 -26.43 15.59 -13.76
CA ASN A 2 -25.16 15.63 -13.04
C ASN A 2 -24.14 14.99 -13.97
N GLU A 3 -23.16 15.78 -14.41
CA GLU A 3 -22.06 15.27 -15.21
C GLU A 3 -21.25 14.29 -14.33
N SER A 4 -20.88 13.17 -14.93
CA SER A 4 -20.21 12.06 -14.26
C SER A 4 -19.02 11.62 -15.07
N VAL A 5 -17.93 11.28 -14.39
CA VAL A 5 -16.72 10.71 -14.97
C VAL A 5 -16.61 9.24 -14.58
N SER A 6 -15.87 8.45 -15.36
CA SER A 6 -15.62 7.04 -15.09
C SER A 6 -14.39 6.89 -14.19
N TYR A 7 -14.61 6.48 -12.94
CA TYR A 7 -13.54 6.12 -12.01
C TYR A 7 -13.04 4.71 -12.32
N ALA A 8 -11.75 4.54 -12.58
CA ALA A 8 -11.14 3.25 -12.92
C ALA A 8 -10.38 2.63 -11.73
N TYR A 9 -10.73 1.39 -11.41
CA TYR A 9 -10.20 0.68 -10.23
C TYR A 9 -8.98 -0.18 -10.58
N ALA A 10 -9.14 -1.08 -11.54
CA ALA A 10 -8.12 -2.05 -11.92
C ALA A 10 -8.33 -2.54 -13.34
N VAL A 11 -7.22 -2.98 -13.94
CA VAL A 11 -7.21 -3.80 -15.17
C VAL A 11 -7.11 -5.27 -14.76
N ALA A 12 -7.82 -6.17 -15.41
CA ALA A 12 -7.87 -7.59 -15.04
C ALA A 12 -8.05 -8.52 -16.25
N TRP A 13 -7.70 -9.80 -16.09
CA TRP A 13 -8.10 -10.86 -17.03
C TRP A 13 -9.54 -11.33 -16.76
N ASP A 14 -10.35 -11.47 -17.81
CA ASP A 14 -11.75 -11.93 -17.80
C ASP A 14 -11.98 -13.03 -18.86
N ASP A 15 -11.08 -14.00 -18.95
CA ASP A 15 -11.07 -15.02 -20.01
C ASP A 15 -12.38 -15.84 -20.11
N ASP A 16 -13.08 -16.02 -18.97
CA ASP A 16 -14.32 -16.80 -18.87
C ASP A 16 -15.58 -15.94 -18.66
N GLY A 17 -15.45 -14.61 -18.66
CA GLY A 17 -16.54 -13.67 -18.42
C GLY A 17 -17.12 -13.71 -17.00
N SER A 18 -16.47 -14.38 -16.04
CA SER A 18 -16.99 -14.58 -14.68
C SER A 18 -16.89 -13.35 -13.78
N LEU A 19 -16.12 -12.33 -14.18
CA LEU A 19 -15.93 -11.14 -13.35
C LEU A 19 -17.21 -10.30 -13.18
N GLU A 20 -18.15 -10.37 -14.13
CA GLU A 20 -19.45 -9.69 -13.97
C GLU A 20 -20.24 -10.22 -12.77
N GLU A 21 -20.16 -11.52 -12.49
CA GLU A 21 -20.80 -12.12 -11.32
C GLU A 21 -20.12 -11.64 -10.03
N ALA A 22 -18.79 -11.56 -10.02
CA ALA A 22 -18.03 -11.08 -8.87
C ALA A 22 -18.28 -9.60 -8.53
N LEU A 23 -18.62 -8.79 -9.53
CA LEU A 23 -18.96 -7.37 -9.37
C LEU A 23 -20.45 -7.12 -9.16
N SER A 24 -21.30 -8.14 -9.32
CA SER A 24 -22.74 -7.99 -9.20
C SER A 24 -23.15 -7.51 -7.81
N GLY A 25 -23.80 -6.34 -7.74
CA GLY A 25 -24.20 -5.70 -6.49
C GLY A 25 -23.06 -5.08 -5.68
N LEU A 26 -21.82 -5.12 -6.18
CA LEU A 26 -20.69 -4.45 -5.56
C LEU A 26 -20.76 -2.94 -5.83
N LEU A 27 -20.67 -2.17 -4.76
CA LEU A 27 -20.62 -0.72 -4.82
C LEU A 27 -19.18 -0.23 -4.66
N GLY A 28 -18.77 0.63 -5.59
CA GLY A 28 -17.50 1.32 -5.59
C GLY A 28 -17.56 2.67 -4.87
N VAL A 29 -16.69 3.57 -5.30
CA VAL A 29 -16.64 4.96 -4.86
C VAL A 29 -17.96 5.67 -5.15
N ALA A 30 -18.37 6.54 -4.23
CA ALA A 30 -19.66 7.24 -4.26
C ALA A 30 -20.88 6.29 -4.29
N ASP A 31 -20.73 5.08 -3.73
CA ASP A 31 -21.74 4.02 -3.71
C ASP A 31 -22.29 3.68 -5.11
N ALA A 32 -21.48 3.89 -6.14
CA ALA A 32 -21.85 3.65 -7.53
C ALA A 32 -21.69 2.17 -7.89
N PRO A 33 -22.60 1.58 -8.70
CA PRO A 33 -22.43 0.21 -9.17
C PRO A 33 -21.18 0.09 -10.04
N VAL A 34 -20.42 -0.98 -9.83
CA VAL A 34 -19.21 -1.27 -10.60
C VAL A 34 -19.57 -2.11 -11.82
N HIS A 35 -18.99 -1.78 -12.97
CA HIS A 35 -19.14 -2.53 -14.22
C HIS A 35 -17.81 -2.65 -14.97
N LEU A 36 -17.79 -3.50 -15.99
CA LEU A 36 -16.60 -3.76 -16.80
C LEU A 36 -16.66 -3.02 -18.13
N VAL A 37 -15.55 -2.37 -18.48
CA VAL A 37 -15.26 -1.86 -19.82
C VAL A 37 -14.30 -2.82 -20.51
N ARG A 38 -14.63 -3.22 -21.74
CA ARG A 38 -13.86 -4.21 -22.54
C ARG A 38 -13.28 -3.57 -23.79
N ALA A 39 -12.07 -3.98 -24.18
CA ALA A 39 -11.43 -3.59 -25.43
C ALA A 39 -11.84 -4.58 -26.53
N GLY A 40 -12.27 -4.06 -27.69
CA GLY A 40 -12.85 -4.77 -28.84
C GLY A 40 -12.71 -6.30 -28.94
N ALA A 41 -12.06 -6.80 -30.00
CA ALA A 41 -12.18 -8.21 -30.41
C ALA A 41 -11.49 -9.23 -29.48
N SER A 42 -10.63 -8.79 -28.56
CA SER A 42 -9.90 -9.71 -27.67
C SER A 42 -10.62 -9.96 -26.34
N GLY A 43 -11.41 -9.00 -25.81
CA GLY A 43 -12.35 -9.18 -24.68
C GLY A 43 -11.83 -9.72 -23.34
N ASP A 44 -10.58 -10.19 -23.33
CA ASP A 44 -9.87 -10.93 -22.30
C ASP A 44 -9.28 -10.00 -21.24
N VAL A 45 -8.88 -8.80 -21.63
CA VAL A 45 -8.48 -7.73 -20.71
C VAL A 45 -9.63 -6.75 -20.54
N VAL A 46 -9.96 -6.46 -19.29
CA VAL A 46 -11.07 -5.56 -18.91
C VAL A 46 -10.60 -4.50 -17.91
N VAL A 47 -11.37 -3.41 -17.78
CA VAL A 47 -11.21 -2.41 -16.72
C VAL A 47 -12.49 -2.37 -15.90
N ALA A 48 -12.37 -2.55 -14.58
CA ALA A 48 -13.47 -2.29 -13.67
C ALA A 48 -13.60 -0.79 -13.41
N VAL A 49 -14.80 -0.25 -13.61
CA VAL A 49 -15.10 1.18 -13.47
C VAL A 49 -16.42 1.41 -12.75
N SER A 50 -16.66 2.64 -12.29
CA SER A 50 -17.98 3.10 -11.86
C SER A 50 -18.12 4.60 -12.12
N PRO A 51 -19.35 5.12 -12.34
CA PRO A 51 -19.56 6.56 -12.48
C PRO A 51 -19.37 7.27 -11.14
N VAL A 52 -18.69 8.42 -11.14
CA VAL A 52 -18.55 9.30 -9.97
C VAL A 52 -18.91 10.74 -10.35
N PRO A 53 -19.35 11.60 -9.41
CA PRO A 53 -19.68 12.99 -9.71
C PRO A 53 -18.44 13.75 -10.19
N GLU A 54 -18.49 14.36 -11.38
CA GLU A 54 -17.33 15.05 -11.98
C GLU A 54 -16.75 16.12 -11.05
N ARG A 55 -17.63 16.92 -10.43
CA ARG A 55 -17.31 17.98 -9.49
C ARG A 55 -16.39 17.59 -8.33
N ASP A 56 -16.38 16.32 -7.90
CA ASP A 56 -15.59 15.84 -6.77
C ASP A 56 -14.19 15.38 -7.24
N PHE A 57 -14.01 15.21 -8.56
CA PHE A 57 -12.80 14.68 -9.20
C PHE A 57 -12.13 15.67 -10.17
N GLU A 58 -12.66 16.88 -10.30
CA GLU A 58 -11.96 18.02 -10.90
C GLU A 58 -10.69 18.36 -10.11
N GLU A 59 -9.62 18.80 -10.78
CA GLU A 59 -8.28 18.99 -10.18
C GLU A 59 -8.28 19.75 -8.85
N GLY A 60 -9.03 20.86 -8.78
CA GLY A 60 -9.12 21.69 -7.57
C GLY A 60 -9.86 21.00 -6.42
N ALA A 61 -11.00 20.37 -6.72
CA ALA A 61 -11.81 19.67 -5.73
C ALA A 61 -11.09 18.40 -5.24
N LEU A 62 -10.52 17.63 -6.16
CA LEU A 62 -9.74 16.44 -5.83
C LEU A 62 -8.57 16.78 -4.92
N ARG A 63 -7.85 17.88 -5.18
CA ARG A 63 -6.76 18.31 -4.31
C ARG A 63 -7.24 18.58 -2.89
N ALA A 64 -8.35 19.31 -2.73
CA ALA A 64 -8.91 19.58 -1.41
C ALA A 64 -9.39 18.29 -0.71
N HIS A 65 -10.01 17.38 -1.46
CA HIS A 65 -10.46 16.09 -0.97
C HIS A 65 -9.31 15.15 -0.56
N LEU A 66 -8.15 15.22 -1.23
CA LEU A 66 -6.96 14.46 -0.84
C LEU A 66 -6.31 14.98 0.46
N GLU A 67 -6.65 16.20 0.89
CA GLU A 67 -6.26 16.76 2.20
C GLU A 67 -7.30 16.44 3.29
N ASP A 68 -8.50 15.97 2.92
CA ASP A 68 -9.54 15.49 3.83
C ASP A 68 -9.36 13.99 4.10
N LEU A 69 -8.91 13.66 5.30
CA LEU A 69 -8.61 12.27 5.69
C LEU A 69 -9.85 11.37 5.72
N ASP A 70 -11.02 11.89 6.10
CA ASP A 70 -12.25 11.10 6.18
C ASP A 70 -12.75 10.75 4.77
N TRP A 71 -12.71 11.72 3.86
CA TRP A 71 -13.04 11.48 2.46
C TRP A 71 -12.03 10.52 1.80
N LEU A 72 -10.73 10.74 2.03
CA LEU A 72 -9.68 9.91 1.48
C LEU A 72 -9.80 8.46 1.97
N GLU A 73 -10.08 8.25 3.26
CA GLU A 73 -10.31 6.92 3.83
C GLU A 73 -11.52 6.24 3.17
N LEU A 74 -12.63 6.96 3.01
CA LEU A 74 -13.83 6.42 2.36
C LEU A 74 -13.56 5.98 0.93
N VAL A 75 -12.91 6.83 0.14
CA VAL A 75 -12.57 6.54 -1.27
C VAL A 75 -11.55 5.41 -1.36
N ALA A 76 -10.52 5.40 -0.51
CA ALA A 76 -9.51 4.33 -0.47
C ALA A 76 -10.12 2.97 -0.11
N ARG A 77 -11.03 2.92 0.88
CA ARG A 77 -11.71 1.67 1.26
C ARG A 77 -12.62 1.15 0.15
N ALA A 78 -13.39 2.03 -0.50
CA ALA A 78 -14.25 1.64 -1.61
C ALA A 78 -13.42 1.13 -2.80
N HIS A 79 -12.35 1.86 -3.15
CA HIS A 79 -11.41 1.46 -4.19
C HIS A 79 -10.77 0.09 -3.90
N HIS A 80 -10.29 -0.11 -2.68
CA HIS A 80 -9.67 -1.36 -2.26
C HIS A 80 -10.64 -2.54 -2.34
N ARG A 81 -11.88 -2.38 -1.88
CA ARG A 81 -12.90 -3.43 -1.90
C ARG A 81 -13.16 -3.97 -3.31
N VAL A 82 -13.19 -3.09 -4.31
CA VAL A 82 -13.37 -3.50 -5.71
C VAL A 82 -12.19 -4.34 -6.19
N ILE A 83 -10.97 -3.91 -5.87
CA ILE A 83 -9.75 -4.61 -6.25
C ILE A 83 -9.65 -5.97 -5.56
N GLU A 84 -9.95 -6.04 -4.27
CA GLU A 84 -9.97 -7.30 -3.53
C GLU A 84 -10.97 -8.29 -4.15
N ALA A 85 -12.19 -7.83 -4.45
CA ALA A 85 -13.20 -8.67 -5.09
C ALA A 85 -12.70 -9.29 -6.40
N LEU A 86 -12.03 -8.49 -7.24
CA LEU A 86 -11.41 -8.96 -8.49
C LEU A 86 -10.22 -9.90 -8.24
N ALA A 87 -9.34 -9.56 -7.29
CA ALA A 87 -8.15 -10.33 -6.96
C ALA A 87 -8.47 -11.74 -6.43
N THR A 88 -9.66 -11.97 -5.88
CA THR A 88 -10.11 -13.33 -5.51
C THR A 88 -10.40 -14.23 -6.71
N ARG A 89 -10.57 -13.66 -7.91
CA ARG A 89 -10.97 -14.38 -9.12
C ARG A 89 -9.86 -14.48 -10.14
N THR A 90 -9.04 -13.44 -10.25
CA THR A 90 -8.09 -13.30 -11.34
C THR A 90 -6.87 -12.46 -10.95
N THR A 91 -5.91 -12.38 -11.86
CA THR A 91 -4.79 -11.46 -11.72
C THR A 91 -5.27 -10.04 -12.03
N VAL A 92 -4.89 -9.09 -11.17
CA VAL A 92 -5.30 -7.70 -11.29
C VAL A 92 -4.09 -6.77 -11.33
N LEU A 93 -4.22 -5.68 -12.08
CA LEU A 93 -3.37 -4.50 -12.01
C LEU A 93 -4.16 -3.39 -11.32
N PRO A 94 -3.96 -3.18 -10.01
CA PRO A 94 -4.49 -2.01 -9.32
C PRO A 94 -4.08 -0.72 -10.04
N LEU A 95 -5.05 0.13 -10.39
CA LEU A 95 -4.77 1.48 -10.84
C LEU A 95 -4.58 2.39 -9.62
N ARG A 96 -3.91 3.52 -9.82
CA ARG A 96 -3.74 4.50 -8.74
C ARG A 96 -5.09 5.03 -8.28
N LEU A 97 -5.20 5.33 -6.99
CA LEU A 97 -6.37 5.99 -6.42
C LEU A 97 -6.69 7.27 -7.22
N ALA A 98 -7.98 7.52 -7.43
CA ALA A 98 -8.48 8.67 -8.18
C ALA A 98 -8.05 8.72 -9.66
N THR A 99 -7.83 7.55 -10.28
CA THR A 99 -7.72 7.45 -11.74
C THR A 99 -9.11 7.60 -12.37
N VAL A 100 -9.37 8.72 -13.06
CA VAL A 100 -10.66 9.03 -13.70
C VAL A 100 -10.50 9.28 -15.20
N TYR A 101 -11.54 8.96 -15.97
CA TYR A 101 -11.68 9.20 -17.40
C TYR A 101 -13.00 9.94 -17.66
N LEU A 102 -13.07 10.72 -18.74
CA LEU A 102 -14.28 11.48 -19.07
C LEU A 102 -15.52 10.58 -19.19
N ASP A 103 -15.36 9.39 -19.75
CA ASP A 103 -16.40 8.39 -19.93
C ASP A 103 -15.79 7.00 -20.18
N ASP A 104 -16.66 5.99 -20.26
CA ASP A 104 -16.27 4.61 -20.54
C ASP A 104 -15.64 4.42 -21.92
N GLU A 105 -15.99 5.29 -22.88
CA GLU A 105 -15.41 5.25 -24.23
C GLU A 105 -13.92 5.65 -24.18
N ARG A 106 -13.53 6.62 -23.34
CA ARG A 106 -12.13 6.94 -23.08
C ARG A 106 -11.40 5.81 -22.36
N VAL A 107 -12.06 5.10 -21.45
CA VAL A 107 -11.50 3.90 -20.81
C VAL A 107 -11.23 2.82 -21.86
N ARG A 108 -12.21 2.56 -22.74
CA ARG A 108 -12.10 1.59 -23.84
C ARG A 108 -10.93 1.92 -24.77
N LEU A 109 -10.84 3.17 -25.23
CA LEU A 109 -9.75 3.63 -26.09
C LEU A 109 -8.37 3.51 -25.42
N MET A 110 -8.29 3.80 -24.12
CA MET A 110 -7.06 3.62 -23.34
C MET A 110 -6.66 2.15 -23.26
N LEU A 111 -7.62 1.26 -23.03
CA LEU A 111 -7.41 -0.18 -22.95
C LEU A 111 -6.94 -0.75 -24.30
N GLU A 112 -7.55 -0.33 -25.41
CA GLU A 112 -7.15 -0.74 -26.76
C GLU A 112 -5.76 -0.26 -27.12
N ALA A 113 -5.43 1.01 -26.83
CA ALA A 113 -4.12 1.57 -27.15
C ALA A 113 -2.97 0.94 -26.35
N ARG A 114 -3.27 0.33 -25.19
CA ARG A 114 -2.26 -0.19 -24.25
C ARG A 114 -2.44 -1.68 -23.95
N TRP A 115 -3.23 -2.39 -24.75
CA TRP A 115 -3.61 -3.78 -24.49
C TRP A 115 -2.38 -4.67 -24.28
N GLU A 116 -1.39 -4.62 -25.18
CA GLU A 116 -0.16 -5.44 -25.06
C GLU A 116 0.61 -5.16 -23.76
N ALA A 117 0.68 -3.90 -23.35
CA ALA A 117 1.38 -3.50 -22.14
C ALA A 117 0.67 -4.02 -20.89
N PHE A 118 -0.67 -3.99 -20.86
CA PHE A 118 -1.45 -4.55 -19.76
C PHE A 118 -1.38 -6.09 -19.74
N ALA A 119 -1.51 -6.74 -20.88
CA ALA A 119 -1.41 -8.19 -21.02
C ALA A 119 -0.05 -8.73 -20.53
N ASP A 120 1.07 -8.10 -20.93
CA ASP A 120 2.41 -8.48 -20.45
C ASP A 120 2.52 -8.28 -18.92
N ARG A 121 1.97 -7.18 -18.39
CA ARG A 121 2.01 -6.89 -16.95
C ARG A 121 1.20 -7.89 -16.14
N LEU A 122 -0.03 -8.16 -16.56
CA LEU A 122 -0.89 -9.15 -15.92
C LEU A 122 -0.23 -10.52 -15.96
N SER A 123 0.39 -10.89 -17.08
CA SER A 123 1.10 -12.17 -17.21
C SER A 123 2.29 -12.28 -16.24
N ARG A 124 3.05 -11.19 -16.03
CA ARG A 124 4.16 -11.17 -15.05
C ARG A 124 3.70 -11.29 -13.61
N LEU A 125 2.53 -10.74 -13.29
CA LEU A 125 1.98 -10.74 -11.94
C LEU A 125 1.06 -11.94 -11.66
N ALA A 126 0.85 -12.80 -12.65
CA ALA A 126 0.01 -13.97 -12.51
C ALA A 126 0.49 -14.89 -11.39
N ALA A 127 -0.42 -15.32 -10.52
CA ALA A 127 -0.12 -16.15 -9.33
C ALA A 127 0.93 -15.55 -8.37
N HIS A 128 1.03 -14.22 -8.30
CA HIS A 128 1.84 -13.52 -7.31
C HIS A 128 0.96 -12.67 -6.39
N VAL A 129 1.45 -12.47 -5.16
CA VAL A 129 0.85 -11.60 -4.15
C VAL A 129 1.90 -10.65 -3.61
N GLU A 130 1.46 -9.50 -3.13
CA GLU A 130 2.33 -8.52 -2.50
C GLU A 130 2.28 -8.64 -0.98
N TRP A 131 3.45 -8.54 -0.35
CA TRP A 131 3.60 -8.41 1.10
C TRP A 131 4.32 -7.12 1.45
N GLY A 132 3.73 -6.32 2.33
CA GLY A 132 4.36 -5.15 2.91
C GLY A 132 5.10 -5.53 4.19
N VAL A 133 6.37 -5.14 4.31
CA VAL A 133 7.17 -5.31 5.54
C VAL A 133 7.68 -3.95 6.00
N LYS A 134 7.32 -3.58 7.22
CA LYS A 134 7.76 -2.34 7.85
C LYS A 134 8.54 -2.65 9.11
N ILE A 135 9.63 -1.91 9.33
CA ILE A 135 10.44 -2.00 10.54
C ILE A 135 10.41 -0.65 11.23
N TYR A 136 10.12 -0.67 12.52
CA TYR A 136 10.03 0.51 13.37
C TYR A 136 11.03 0.42 14.52
N VAL A 137 11.67 1.53 14.83
CA VAL A 137 12.37 1.73 16.09
C VAL A 137 11.35 2.25 17.09
N GLU A 138 11.08 1.47 18.14
CA GLU A 138 10.03 1.79 19.11
C GLU A 138 10.33 3.11 19.83
N ALA A 139 9.29 3.91 20.07
CA ALA A 139 9.43 5.08 20.92
C ALA A 139 9.76 4.61 22.34
N PRO A 140 10.75 5.22 23.03
CA PRO A 140 11.00 4.89 24.42
C PRO A 140 9.71 5.17 25.21
N ALA A 141 9.25 4.18 25.98
CA ALA A 141 8.05 4.33 26.81
C ALA A 141 8.15 5.67 27.56
N ALA A 142 7.22 6.58 27.28
CA ALA A 142 7.14 7.83 28.00
C ALA A 142 6.99 7.44 29.47
N ALA A 143 8.00 7.73 30.28
CA ALA A 143 7.90 7.59 31.72
C ALA A 143 6.95 8.68 32.22
N GLU A 144 5.65 8.51 31.98
CA GLU A 144 4.58 9.23 32.64
C GLU A 144 4.49 8.70 34.07
N THR A 145 5.49 9.00 34.87
CA THR A 145 5.34 9.00 36.31
C THR A 145 6.18 10.18 36.81
N PRO A 146 5.57 11.21 37.42
CA PRO A 146 6.34 12.20 38.17
C PRO A 146 7.25 11.41 39.09
N ALA A 147 8.56 11.61 38.95
CA ALA A 147 9.56 10.87 39.70
C ALA A 147 9.12 10.79 41.17
N GLN A 148 8.77 9.60 41.65
CA GLN A 148 8.72 9.40 43.09
C GLN A 148 10.11 9.78 43.61
N PRO A 149 10.20 10.60 44.68
CA PRO A 149 11.48 11.00 45.23
C PRO A 149 12.30 9.73 45.47
N SER A 150 13.48 9.66 44.85
CA SER A 150 14.41 8.56 45.11
C SER A 150 14.64 8.49 46.60
N ALA A 151 14.40 7.32 47.21
CA ALA A 151 14.64 7.07 48.63
C ALA A 151 16.14 7.11 49.01
N ASP A 152 17.02 7.40 48.05
CA ASP A 152 18.46 7.53 48.22
C ASP A 152 18.87 9.02 48.26
N PRO A 153 19.23 9.55 49.44
CA PRO A 153 19.54 10.97 49.64
C PRO A 153 20.85 11.43 48.97
N ASP A 154 21.63 10.51 48.38
CA ASP A 154 22.96 10.80 47.83
C ASP A 154 22.96 11.10 46.31
N VAL A 155 21.82 10.95 45.64
CA VAL A 155 21.69 11.24 44.19
C VAL A 155 20.92 12.52 43.97
N SER A 156 21.62 13.59 43.59
CA SER A 156 20.96 14.85 43.24
C SER A 156 20.00 14.66 42.05
N PRO A 157 18.83 15.34 42.03
CA PRO A 157 17.85 15.24 40.95
C PRO A 157 18.45 15.45 39.55
N GLY A 158 19.47 16.31 39.44
CA GLY A 158 20.20 16.56 38.19
C GLY A 158 21.06 15.39 37.72
N ARG A 159 21.72 14.65 38.63
CA ARG A 159 22.49 13.43 38.29
C ARG A 159 21.56 12.30 37.87
N ALA A 160 20.42 12.14 38.54
CA ALA A 160 19.39 11.18 38.16
C ALA A 160 18.81 11.48 36.77
N TYR A 161 18.53 12.76 36.47
CA TYR A 161 18.07 13.19 35.15
C TYR A 161 19.10 12.92 34.04
N LEU A 162 20.36 13.30 34.24
CA LEU A 162 21.43 13.07 33.25
C LEU A 162 21.70 11.57 33.02
N SER A 163 21.66 10.76 34.09
CA SER A 163 21.79 9.29 33.99
C SER A 163 20.65 8.68 33.18
N ARG A 164 19.40 9.07 33.45
CA ARG A 164 18.23 8.64 32.65
C ARG A 164 18.36 9.05 31.18
N ARG A 165 18.75 10.29 30.91
CA ARG A 165 18.94 10.78 29.53
C ARG A 165 20.06 10.04 28.79
N LYS A 166 21.16 9.71 29.47
CA LYS A 166 22.24 8.91 28.90
C LYS A 166 21.79 7.48 28.60
N ALA A 167 21.06 6.85 29.53
CA ALA A 167 20.50 5.51 29.35
C ALA A 167 19.51 5.47 28.18
N GLN A 168 18.62 6.46 28.07
CA GLN A 168 17.68 6.58 26.95
C GLN A 168 18.38 6.74 25.60
N ARG A 169 19.47 7.53 25.55
CA ARG A 169 20.28 7.68 24.33
C ARG A 169 20.93 6.37 23.92
N HIS A 170 21.52 5.63 24.86
CA HIS A 170 22.12 4.33 24.58
C HIS A 170 21.07 3.31 24.15
N ALA A 171 19.93 3.23 24.82
CA ALA A 171 18.83 2.34 24.43
C ALA A 171 18.34 2.64 23.00
N ARG A 172 18.25 3.92 22.62
CA ARG A 172 17.90 4.31 21.25
C ARG A 172 18.98 3.90 20.24
N GLU A 173 20.26 4.13 20.55
CA GLU A 173 21.38 3.66 19.70
C GLU A 173 21.36 2.14 19.51
N ASP A 174 21.05 1.39 20.57
CA ASP A 174 20.93 -0.07 20.55
C ASP A 174 19.74 -0.51 19.67
N ALA A 175 18.58 0.13 19.82
CA ALA A 175 17.39 -0.15 19.01
C ALA A 175 17.62 0.11 17.51
N TYR A 176 18.36 1.16 17.12
CA TYR A 176 18.73 1.35 15.71
C TYR A 176 19.66 0.24 15.19
N ARG A 177 20.61 -0.24 16.01
CA ARG A 177 21.49 -1.36 15.63
C ARG A 177 20.68 -2.65 15.45
N ASP A 178 19.73 -2.89 16.35
CA ASP A 178 18.81 -4.03 16.26
C ASP A 178 17.88 -3.89 15.05
N ALA A 179 17.42 -2.68 14.70
CA ALA A 179 16.59 -2.45 13.52
C ALA A 179 17.36 -2.69 12.21
N GLU A 180 18.63 -2.29 12.14
CA GLU A 180 19.50 -2.67 11.02
C GLU A 180 19.72 -4.18 10.95
N GLN A 181 19.86 -4.85 12.10
CA GLN A 181 19.97 -6.31 12.15
C GLN A 181 18.67 -6.97 11.68
N ALA A 182 17.50 -6.46 12.08
CA ALA A 182 16.19 -6.89 11.60
C ALA A 182 16.13 -6.77 10.07
N ALA A 183 16.48 -5.60 9.53
CA ALA A 183 16.44 -5.34 8.10
C ALA A 183 17.32 -6.32 7.31
N ARG A 184 18.52 -6.64 7.82
CA ARG A 184 19.41 -7.65 7.21
C ARG A 184 18.78 -9.05 7.23
N ARG A 185 18.28 -9.50 8.40
CA ARG A 185 17.67 -10.82 8.55
C ARG A 185 16.40 -10.99 7.70
N VAL A 186 15.55 -9.97 7.67
CA VAL A 186 14.33 -9.90 6.86
C VAL A 186 14.68 -9.96 5.38
N ALA A 187 15.64 -9.15 4.93
CA ALA A 187 16.07 -9.16 3.53
C ALA A 187 16.66 -10.53 3.12
N ASP A 188 17.44 -11.16 3.99
CA ASP A 188 18.02 -12.48 3.72
C ASP A 188 16.94 -13.56 3.66
N ALA A 189 15.99 -13.58 4.60
CA ALA A 189 14.86 -14.51 4.58
C ALA A 189 13.95 -14.31 3.37
N ALA A 190 13.76 -13.05 2.93
CA ALA A 190 12.93 -12.72 1.77
C ALA A 190 13.50 -13.26 0.44
N ARG A 191 14.84 -13.35 0.30
CA ARG A 191 15.50 -13.77 -0.95
C ARG A 191 15.08 -15.17 -1.41
N ASP A 192 14.72 -16.06 -0.49
CA ASP A 192 14.36 -17.43 -0.81
C ASP A 192 12.95 -17.55 -1.41
N TYR A 193 12.13 -16.50 -1.30
CA TYR A 193 10.70 -16.55 -1.66
C TYR A 193 10.25 -15.42 -2.58
N ALA A 194 10.78 -14.20 -2.42
CA ALA A 194 10.37 -13.04 -3.19
C ALA A 194 11.08 -12.99 -4.54
N VAL A 195 10.32 -12.72 -5.61
CA VAL A 195 10.85 -12.56 -6.98
C VAL A 195 11.21 -11.12 -7.31
N ASP A 196 10.65 -10.16 -6.55
CA ASP A 196 10.95 -8.74 -6.69
C ASP A 196 10.76 -8.01 -5.34
N ARG A 197 11.42 -6.86 -5.19
CA ARG A 197 11.36 -6.01 -4.00
C ARG A 197 11.34 -4.54 -4.42
N LEU A 198 10.41 -3.78 -3.86
CA LEU A 198 10.37 -2.33 -3.97
C LEU A 198 10.53 -1.69 -2.60
N GLN A 199 11.46 -0.76 -2.46
CA GLN A 199 11.65 0.01 -1.23
C GLN A 199 10.89 1.33 -1.33
N HIS A 200 9.91 1.51 -0.46
CA HIS A 200 9.14 2.75 -0.32
C HIS A 200 9.82 3.72 0.63
N ARG A 201 9.41 4.99 0.57
CA ARG A 201 9.81 5.96 1.58
C ARG A 201 9.25 5.53 2.94
N PRO A 202 10.05 5.57 4.01
CA PRO A 202 9.52 5.34 5.35
C PRO A 202 8.42 6.36 5.68
N GLN A 203 7.38 5.90 6.38
CA GLN A 203 6.23 6.73 6.71
C GLN A 203 6.63 7.81 7.72
N GLN A 204 6.26 9.07 7.44
CA GLN A 204 6.55 10.24 8.27
C GLN A 204 5.31 11.14 8.37
N GLY A 205 5.26 12.02 9.38
CA GLY A 205 4.21 13.05 9.52
C GLY A 205 3.00 12.61 10.36
N GLU A 206 1.90 13.38 10.27
CA GLU A 206 0.69 13.19 11.09
C GLU A 206 0.03 11.81 10.88
N LEU A 207 0.24 11.19 9.72
CA LEU A 207 -0.26 9.84 9.41
C LEU A 207 0.63 8.71 9.96
N ALA A 208 1.80 9.02 10.52
CA ALA A 208 2.71 8.05 11.14
C ALA A 208 2.28 7.74 12.59
N HIS A 209 1.01 7.39 12.79
CA HIS A 209 0.53 6.84 14.06
C HIS A 209 0.93 5.35 14.10
N GLY A 210 2.05 5.06 14.76
CA GLY A 210 2.61 3.72 14.81
C GLY A 210 3.44 3.47 16.07
N PRO A 211 4.01 2.28 16.22
CA PRO A 211 4.77 1.87 17.41
C PRO A 211 6.07 2.68 17.61
N GLY A 212 6.47 3.50 16.65
CA GLY A 212 7.65 4.35 16.72
C GLY A 212 8.04 4.92 15.36
N GLU A 213 9.34 5.16 15.17
CA GLU A 213 9.91 5.72 13.95
C GLU A 213 10.05 4.61 12.88
N ASN A 214 9.36 4.76 11.75
CA ASN A 214 9.49 3.83 10.64
C ASN A 214 10.86 4.02 9.94
N VAL A 215 11.66 2.96 9.88
CA VAL A 215 13.00 2.97 9.27
C VAL A 215 13.09 2.15 7.98
N ILE A 216 12.21 1.16 7.80
CA ILE A 216 12.08 0.38 6.57
C ILE A 216 10.60 0.28 6.21
N ASN A 217 10.30 0.40 4.92
CA ASN A 217 8.98 0.20 4.34
C ASN A 217 9.17 -0.45 2.97
N ASP A 218 9.15 -1.78 2.93
CA ASP A 218 9.40 -2.57 1.74
C ASP A 218 8.12 -3.27 1.28
N ALA A 219 7.97 -3.43 -0.03
CA ALA A 219 7.02 -4.34 -0.65
C ALA A 219 7.78 -5.48 -1.33
N TYR A 220 7.28 -6.71 -1.17
CA TYR A 220 7.83 -7.92 -1.76
C TYR A 220 6.79 -8.58 -2.66
N LEU A 221 7.18 -8.92 -3.88
CA LEU A 221 6.36 -9.71 -4.79
C LEU A 221 6.70 -11.18 -4.58
N VAL A 222 5.72 -11.98 -4.15
CA VAL A 222 5.92 -13.37 -3.74
C VAL A 222 4.99 -14.28 -4.54
N PRO A 223 5.48 -15.37 -5.15
CA PRO A 223 4.61 -16.38 -5.75
C PRO A 223 3.62 -16.90 -4.70
N GLN A 224 2.34 -16.99 -5.05
CA GLN A 224 1.25 -17.27 -4.11
C GLN A 224 1.46 -18.57 -3.31
N GLN A 225 2.05 -19.59 -3.96
CA GLN A 225 2.41 -20.87 -3.33
C GLN A 225 3.43 -20.76 -2.18
N HIS A 226 4.17 -19.65 -2.10
CA HIS A 226 5.16 -19.36 -1.05
C HIS A 226 4.69 -18.33 -0.03
N ALA A 227 3.47 -17.79 -0.15
CA ALA A 227 3.00 -16.67 0.66
C ALA A 227 3.06 -16.92 2.18
N GLU A 228 2.57 -18.07 2.64
CA GLU A 228 2.58 -18.41 4.08
C GLU A 228 3.99 -18.69 4.61
N SER A 229 4.83 -19.35 3.81
CA SER A 229 6.24 -19.59 4.16
C SER A 229 7.01 -18.28 4.27
N PHE A 230 6.82 -17.37 3.31
CA PHE A 230 7.40 -16.03 3.35
C PHE A 230 7.01 -15.32 4.65
N ARG A 231 5.71 -15.20 4.95
CA ARG A 231 5.23 -14.53 6.16
C ARG A 231 5.86 -15.13 7.42
N THR A 232 5.90 -16.46 7.51
CA THR A 232 6.44 -17.18 8.67
C THR A 232 7.93 -16.90 8.87
N GLU A 233 8.73 -16.97 7.81
CA GLU A 233 10.17 -16.74 7.93
C GLU A 233 10.51 -15.26 8.18
N ILE A 234 9.74 -14.31 7.65
CA ILE A 234 9.93 -12.88 7.97
C ILE A 234 9.64 -12.61 9.46
N LEU A 235 8.55 -13.17 10.00
CA LEU A 235 8.24 -13.03 11.43
C LEU A 235 9.30 -13.70 12.31
N ARG A 236 9.76 -14.90 11.95
CA ARG A 236 10.86 -15.57 12.66
C ARG A 236 12.16 -14.75 12.61
N ALA A 237 12.49 -14.15 11.47
CA ALA A 237 13.68 -13.32 11.29
C ALA A 237 13.69 -12.09 12.23
N ALA A 238 12.50 -11.60 12.62
CA ALA A 238 12.31 -10.48 13.52
C ALA A 238 12.39 -10.85 15.01
N GLU A 239 12.39 -12.14 15.37
CA GLU A 239 12.39 -12.57 16.77
C GLU A 239 13.69 -12.23 17.52
N GLY A 240 13.55 -11.94 18.82
CA GLY A 240 14.67 -11.75 19.75
C GLY A 240 15.37 -10.39 19.67
N LEU A 241 14.79 -9.42 18.97
CA LEU A 241 15.30 -8.03 18.88
C LEU A 241 14.55 -7.13 19.87
N THR A 242 15.26 -6.19 20.50
CA THR A 242 14.68 -5.35 21.56
C THR A 242 14.49 -3.92 21.05
N GLY A 243 13.32 -3.32 21.32
CA GLY A 243 13.03 -1.95 20.87
C GLY A 243 12.78 -1.83 19.36
N VAL A 244 12.47 -2.95 18.70
CA VAL A 244 12.18 -3.03 17.27
C VAL A 244 10.84 -3.72 17.08
N HIS A 245 9.95 -3.09 16.30
CA HIS A 245 8.70 -3.67 15.87
C HIS A 245 8.75 -3.94 14.36
N VAL A 246 8.45 -5.19 13.96
CA VAL A 246 8.32 -5.57 12.56
C VAL A 246 6.85 -5.87 12.27
N GLU A 247 6.28 -5.10 11.35
CA GLU A 247 4.92 -5.27 10.86
C GLU A 247 4.97 -5.94 9.48
N VAL A 248 4.18 -7.01 9.31
CA VAL A 248 4.01 -7.71 8.03
C VAL A 248 2.54 -7.65 7.65
N THR A 249 2.25 -7.09 6.48
CA THR A 249 0.88 -6.89 5.95
C THR A 249 0.71 -7.59 4.62
N GLY A 250 -0.48 -8.18 4.40
CA GLY A 250 -0.81 -8.93 3.19
C GLY A 250 -1.41 -10.30 3.51
N PRO A 251 -1.59 -11.16 2.49
CA PRO A 251 -1.22 -10.92 1.09
C PRO A 251 -2.16 -9.90 0.44
N TRP A 252 -1.61 -8.96 -0.32
CA TRP A 252 -2.35 -7.93 -1.06
C TRP A 252 -2.31 -8.20 -2.58
N ALA A 253 -3.24 -7.58 -3.31
CA ALA A 253 -3.05 -7.36 -4.74
C ALA A 253 -1.74 -6.56 -4.99
N PRO A 254 -1.07 -6.74 -6.14
CA PRO A 254 0.28 -6.21 -6.37
C PRO A 254 0.31 -4.71 -6.70
N TYR A 255 -0.20 -3.86 -5.81
CA TYR A 255 -0.26 -2.39 -5.96
C TYR A 255 1.09 -1.77 -6.32
N SER A 256 2.15 -2.17 -5.61
CA SER A 256 3.50 -1.62 -5.79
C SER A 256 4.15 -2.04 -7.11
N PHE A 257 3.69 -3.15 -7.70
CA PHE A 257 4.29 -3.75 -8.90
C PHE A 257 3.43 -3.55 -10.17
N ALA A 258 2.18 -3.10 -10.00
CA ALA A 258 1.23 -2.90 -11.10
C ALA A 258 1.61 -1.75 -12.04
N THR A 259 2.20 -0.68 -11.51
CA THR A 259 2.67 0.46 -12.31
C THR A 259 4.19 0.38 -12.47
N PRO A 260 4.77 0.51 -13.68
CA PRO A 260 6.21 0.70 -13.81
C PRO A 260 6.66 1.94 -13.03
N ALA A 261 7.85 1.88 -12.42
CA ALA A 261 8.53 3.08 -11.92
C ALA A 261 8.53 4.11 -13.07
N GLU A 262 7.87 5.24 -12.85
CA GLU A 262 7.47 6.16 -13.91
C GLU A 262 8.63 6.49 -14.86
N THR A 263 8.42 6.25 -16.15
CA THR A 263 8.91 7.23 -17.12
C THR A 263 7.95 8.40 -16.99
N GLU A 264 8.44 9.55 -16.53
CA GLU A 264 7.65 10.77 -16.35
C GLU A 264 6.67 10.96 -17.51
N PRO A 265 5.39 11.27 -17.25
CA PRO A 265 4.48 11.63 -18.33
C PRO A 265 5.06 12.86 -19.04
N ALA A 266 5.26 12.73 -20.36
CA ALA A 266 5.60 13.85 -21.21
C ALA A 266 4.58 14.97 -20.95
N ARG A 267 5.06 16.06 -20.34
CA ARG A 267 4.27 17.27 -20.17
C ARG A 267 3.80 17.74 -21.54
N GLY A 268 2.48 17.82 -21.69
CA GLY A 268 1.81 18.73 -22.61
C GLY A 268 1.83 18.33 -24.08
N ALA A 269 0.77 17.65 -24.51
CA ALA A 269 0.17 17.93 -25.80
C ALA A 269 -1.33 18.14 -25.57
N ALA A 270 -1.70 19.38 -25.23
CA ALA A 270 -3.02 19.91 -25.52
C ALA A 270 -2.90 20.78 -26.77
N PRO A 271 -3.92 20.78 -27.67
CA PRO A 271 -3.92 21.59 -28.88
C PRO A 271 -3.91 23.10 -28.62
#